data_AF-A0A0D2H8D2-F1
#
_entry.id   AF-A0A0D2H8D2-F1
#
_cell.length_a   1.000
_cell.length_b   1.000
_cell.length_c   1.000
_cell.angle_alpha   90.00
_cell.angle_beta   90.00
_cell.angle_gamma   90.00
#
_symmetry.space_group_name_H-M   'P 1'
#
loop_
_entity.id
_entity.type
_entity.pdbx_description
1 polymer ?
#
loop_
_entity_poly.entity_id
_entity_poly.type
_entity_poly.pdbx_seq_one_letter_code
_entity_poly.pdbx_strand_id
1 'polypeptide(L)'
;MSAKFLERHRLEIVELYMWSGLSGKPLKEMMVEIENKCELECKCGPAPRCQKKYKDYFKLCGVFKNNEKVEIDEVQSRLAERILPDGDYLILADGMVLDPLQIQNYRGKAKKKNDDACPGSNLPPRRSIEVIEVPCPIPALKDPHKFRVFQRFLWLATQHFNSCFDHNIWKKDGGDPSTGGDLRADLKKLSNLHNMLVDACQHPERRGVLEPKAFNTLQVVANTNHHRQMPDILAVLLLLERSGRSDLKASLVQRLSNLAESMELNDPRRRMLDTLNSLPIDKDGHLPLAFDSCCRDLWRRRFRGDDLMACYTYYQAPFPEALRPPSIICSKKSQGETSIASCTKSTRGSP
;
A
#
# COMPACT_ATOMS: atom_id res chain seq x y z
N MET A 1 1.82 12.73 -27.62
CA MET A 1 1.08 11.67 -26.87
C MET A 1 -0.21 11.39 -27.63
N SER A 2 -0.47 10.17 -28.11
CA SER A 2 -1.62 9.89 -28.99
C SER A 2 -2.94 9.82 -28.20
N ALA A 3 -4.06 10.16 -28.85
CA ALA A 3 -5.39 10.08 -28.21
C ALA A 3 -5.73 8.65 -27.74
N LYS A 4 -5.29 7.63 -28.49
CA LYS A 4 -5.46 6.20 -28.16
C LYS A 4 -4.74 5.81 -26.87
N PHE A 5 -3.59 6.42 -26.59
CA PHE A 5 -2.83 6.19 -25.35
C PHE A 5 -3.60 6.69 -24.12
N LEU A 6 -4.19 7.88 -24.20
CA LEU A 6 -5.00 8.46 -23.11
C LEU A 6 -6.32 7.72 -22.89
N GLU A 7 -6.88 7.12 -23.93
CA GLU A 7 -8.13 6.35 -23.89
C GLU A 7 -7.95 4.99 -23.20
N ARG A 8 -6.88 4.25 -23.52
CA ARG A 8 -6.53 2.98 -22.85
C ARG A 8 -6.33 3.16 -21.34
N HIS A 9 -5.60 4.20 -20.95
CA HIS A 9 -5.35 4.49 -19.53
C HIS A 9 -6.56 5.01 -18.77
N ARG A 10 -7.55 5.60 -19.46
CA ARG A 10 -8.82 5.95 -18.82
C ARG A 10 -9.66 4.71 -18.51
N LEU A 11 -9.68 3.74 -19.40
CA LEU A 11 -10.39 2.48 -19.17
C LEU A 11 -9.77 1.70 -18.01
N GLU A 12 -8.45 1.68 -17.89
CA GLU A 12 -7.75 1.07 -16.74
C GLU A 12 -8.14 1.71 -15.40
N ILE A 13 -8.32 3.04 -15.34
CA ILE A 13 -8.81 3.74 -14.14
C ILE A 13 -10.25 3.33 -13.83
N VAL A 14 -11.10 3.28 -14.85
CA VAL A 14 -12.50 2.84 -14.71
C VAL A 14 -12.54 1.40 -14.19
N GLU A 15 -11.69 0.51 -14.69
CA GLU A 15 -11.53 -0.84 -14.14
C GLU A 15 -11.15 -0.80 -12.65
N LEU A 16 -10.13 -0.02 -12.26
CA LEU A 16 -9.73 0.08 -10.85
C LEU A 16 -10.85 0.60 -9.93
N TYR A 17 -11.65 1.57 -10.36
CA TYR A 17 -12.78 2.08 -9.57
C TYR A 17 -13.96 1.10 -9.49
N MET A 18 -14.22 0.33 -10.54
CA MET A 18 -15.36 -0.58 -10.56
C MET A 18 -15.11 -1.87 -9.79
N TRP A 19 -13.86 -2.28 -9.63
CA TRP A 19 -13.51 -3.45 -8.83
C TRP A 19 -13.75 -3.26 -7.32
N SER A 20 -13.86 -2.01 -6.82
CA SER A 20 -14.28 -1.73 -5.44
C SER A 20 -15.80 -1.55 -5.26
N GLY A 21 -16.59 -1.55 -6.34
CA GLY A 21 -18.01 -1.17 -6.30
C GLY A 21 -19.01 -2.19 -6.87
N LEU A 22 -18.58 -3.36 -7.32
CA LEU A 22 -19.48 -4.31 -7.98
C LEU A 22 -20.05 -5.37 -7.03
N SER A 23 -21.16 -5.00 -6.38
CA SER A 23 -22.24 -5.94 -6.05
C SER A 23 -23.34 -5.98 -7.14
N GLY A 24 -23.17 -5.28 -8.28
CA GLY A 24 -24.29 -4.97 -9.18
C GLY A 24 -24.30 -5.61 -10.58
N LYS A 25 -23.23 -5.50 -11.39
CA LYS A 25 -23.21 -5.95 -12.81
C LYS A 25 -21.79 -6.07 -13.39
N PRO A 26 -21.42 -7.15 -14.11
CA PRO A 26 -20.10 -7.28 -14.73
C PRO A 26 -19.77 -6.15 -15.72
N LEU A 27 -18.54 -5.61 -15.65
CA LEU A 27 -17.98 -4.58 -16.54
C LEU A 27 -18.31 -4.79 -18.03
N LYS A 28 -18.28 -6.04 -18.51
CA LYS A 28 -18.60 -6.38 -19.91
C LYS A 28 -20.03 -6.03 -20.29
N GLU A 29 -20.99 -6.28 -19.40
CA GLU A 29 -22.40 -5.98 -19.66
C GLU A 29 -22.64 -4.47 -19.69
N MET A 30 -21.98 -3.72 -18.80
CA MET A 30 -22.08 -2.26 -18.78
C MET A 30 -21.40 -1.62 -19.99
N MET A 31 -20.22 -2.09 -20.41
CA MET A 31 -19.54 -1.58 -21.61
C MET A 31 -20.37 -1.83 -22.86
N VAL A 32 -20.94 -3.03 -23.00
CA VAL A 32 -21.84 -3.38 -24.10
C VAL A 32 -23.10 -2.51 -24.08
N GLU A 33 -23.69 -2.24 -22.91
CA GLU A 33 -24.85 -1.36 -22.79
C GLU A 33 -24.52 0.08 -23.21
N ILE A 34 -23.33 0.58 -22.86
CA ILE A 34 -22.90 1.93 -23.24
C ILE A 34 -22.54 2.02 -24.73
N GLU A 35 -21.87 1.00 -25.29
CA GLU A 35 -21.57 0.90 -26.73
C GLU A 35 -22.87 0.88 -27.54
N ASN A 36 -23.82 0.00 -27.16
CA ASN A 36 -25.13 -0.10 -27.81
C ASN A 36 -25.91 1.23 -27.73
N LYS A 37 -25.94 1.90 -26.57
CA LYS A 37 -26.61 3.21 -26.42
C LYS A 37 -25.91 4.32 -27.23
N CYS A 38 -24.59 4.29 -27.34
CA CYS A 38 -23.85 5.26 -28.17
C CYS A 38 -24.09 5.03 -29.66
N GLU A 39 -24.12 3.78 -30.12
CA GLU A 39 -24.42 3.42 -31.52
C GLU A 39 -25.85 3.78 -31.92
N LEU A 40 -26.82 3.59 -31.02
CA LEU A 40 -28.23 3.92 -31.28
C LEU A 40 -28.50 5.43 -31.32
N GLU A 41 -27.77 6.24 -30.54
CA GLU A 41 -28.04 7.68 -30.40
C GLU A 41 -27.07 8.62 -31.16
N CYS A 42 -25.91 8.14 -31.60
CA CYS A 42 -24.95 8.94 -32.39
C CYS A 42 -24.83 8.35 -33.79
N LYS A 43 -25.46 8.98 -34.80
CA LYS A 43 -25.11 8.77 -36.23
C LYS A 43 -23.73 9.36 -36.60
N CYS A 44 -22.93 9.68 -35.60
CA CYS A 44 -21.64 10.31 -35.69
C CYS A 44 -20.61 9.25 -35.36
N GLY A 45 -19.69 8.97 -36.28
CA GLY A 45 -18.51 8.15 -36.00
C GLY A 45 -17.69 8.65 -34.79
N PRO A 46 -16.53 8.04 -34.48
CA PRO A 46 -15.85 8.17 -33.20
C PRO A 46 -15.45 9.63 -32.92
N ALA A 47 -16.30 10.36 -32.19
CA ALA A 47 -16.17 11.80 -32.03
C ALA A 47 -16.55 12.29 -30.62
N PRO A 48 -16.12 13.52 -30.23
CA PRO A 48 -16.12 14.03 -28.84
C PRO A 48 -17.47 14.12 -28.13
N ARG A 49 -18.61 14.01 -28.84
CA ARG A 49 -19.95 14.08 -28.23
C ARG A 49 -20.26 12.86 -27.37
N CYS A 50 -19.73 11.69 -27.72
CA CYS A 50 -19.86 10.49 -26.89
C CYS A 50 -19.12 10.68 -25.56
N GLN A 51 -17.97 11.39 -25.53
CA GLN A 51 -17.20 11.61 -24.29
C GLN A 51 -17.96 12.36 -23.19
N LYS A 52 -18.92 13.23 -23.54
CA LYS A 52 -19.75 13.92 -22.53
C LYS A 52 -20.79 12.96 -21.94
N LYS A 53 -21.46 12.17 -22.77
CA LYS A 53 -22.39 11.12 -22.34
C LYS A 53 -21.70 10.06 -21.48
N TYR A 54 -20.50 9.60 -21.87
CA TYR A 54 -19.67 8.71 -21.04
C TYR A 54 -19.36 9.32 -19.68
N LYS A 55 -18.97 10.60 -19.61
CA LYS A 55 -18.67 11.26 -18.33
C LYS A 55 -19.88 11.34 -17.42
N ASP A 56 -21.05 11.67 -17.96
CA ASP A 56 -22.26 11.82 -17.16
C ASP A 56 -22.76 10.44 -16.70
N TYR A 57 -22.65 9.41 -17.54
CA TYR A 57 -22.95 8.03 -17.16
C TYR A 57 -21.96 7.47 -16.12
N PHE A 58 -20.65 7.67 -16.30
CA PHE A 58 -19.65 7.29 -15.31
C PHE A 58 -19.95 7.94 -13.95
N LYS A 59 -20.33 9.23 -13.92
CA LYS A 59 -20.76 9.89 -12.68
C LYS A 59 -21.99 9.23 -12.06
N LEU A 60 -22.99 8.84 -12.84
CA LEU A 60 -24.16 8.10 -12.35
C LEU A 60 -23.75 6.75 -11.73
N CYS A 61 -22.73 6.10 -12.28
CA CYS A 61 -22.14 4.86 -11.75
C CYS A 61 -21.15 5.09 -10.60
N GLY A 62 -21.02 6.32 -10.08
CA GLY A 62 -20.07 6.63 -9.02
C GLY A 62 -18.60 6.68 -9.47
N VAL A 63 -18.33 6.69 -10.78
CA VAL A 63 -17.00 6.80 -11.38
C VAL A 63 -16.70 8.25 -11.72
N PHE A 64 -15.72 8.82 -11.03
CA PHE A 64 -15.35 10.23 -11.17
C PHE A 64 -13.92 10.38 -11.72
N LYS A 65 -13.58 11.59 -12.15
CA LYS A 65 -12.18 11.89 -12.43
C LYS A 65 -11.38 11.77 -11.13
N ASN A 66 -10.18 11.21 -11.22
CA ASN A 66 -9.32 11.02 -10.07
C ASN A 66 -9.01 12.33 -9.31
N ASN A 67 -8.97 13.47 -9.97
CA ASN A 67 -8.68 14.74 -9.30
C ASN A 67 -9.84 15.70 -9.53
N GLU A 68 -10.56 16.04 -8.47
CA GLU A 68 -11.61 17.06 -8.44
C GLU A 68 -11.12 18.34 -7.78
N LYS A 69 -11.67 19.48 -8.21
CA LYS A 69 -11.28 20.81 -7.70
C LYS A 69 -11.38 20.88 -6.17
N VAL A 70 -12.53 20.49 -5.64
CA VAL A 70 -12.84 20.49 -4.20
C VAL A 70 -11.83 19.69 -3.39
N GLU A 71 -11.50 18.48 -3.87
CA GLU A 71 -10.56 17.59 -3.21
C GLU A 71 -9.13 18.14 -3.28
N ILE A 72 -8.75 18.79 -4.39
CA ILE A 72 -7.44 19.47 -4.49
C ILE A 72 -7.39 20.67 -3.53
N ASP A 73 -8.46 21.45 -3.41
CA ASP A 73 -8.52 22.58 -2.49
C ASP A 73 -8.39 22.10 -1.03
N GLU A 74 -9.08 21.01 -0.64
CA GLU A 74 -8.93 20.35 0.66
C GLU A 74 -7.50 19.86 0.92
N VAL A 75 -6.90 19.18 -0.08
CA VAL A 75 -5.50 18.74 -0.02
C VAL A 75 -4.57 19.92 0.25
N GLN A 76 -4.78 21.04 -0.44
CA GLN A 76 -3.95 22.23 -0.27
C GLN A 76 -4.06 22.81 1.14
N SER A 77 -5.27 22.89 1.68
CA SER A 77 -5.51 23.31 3.07
C SER A 77 -4.77 22.42 4.06
N ARG A 78 -4.81 21.09 3.88
CA ARG A 78 -4.10 20.16 4.78
C ARG A 78 -2.58 20.21 4.68
N LEU A 79 -2.05 20.60 3.52
CA LEU A 79 -0.61 20.69 3.27
C LEU A 79 -0.04 22.08 3.60
N ALA A 80 -0.87 23.11 3.76
CA ALA A 80 -0.42 24.49 3.98
C ALA A 80 0.48 24.64 5.23
N GLU A 81 0.22 23.84 6.27
CA GLU A 81 0.94 23.88 7.55
C GLU A 81 1.95 22.74 7.71
N ARG A 82 2.07 21.85 6.73
CA ARG A 82 2.95 20.68 6.81
C ARG A 82 4.24 20.92 6.02
N ILE A 83 5.36 20.90 6.71
CA ILE A 83 6.69 20.98 6.11
C ILE A 83 7.43 19.68 6.44
N LEU A 84 7.79 18.91 5.41
CA LEU A 84 8.72 17.79 5.51
C LEU A 84 10.03 18.23 4.84
N PRO A 85 11.10 18.54 5.62
CA PRO A 85 12.36 19.03 5.06
C PRO A 85 12.97 18.09 4.02
N ASP A 86 12.86 16.78 4.26
CA ASP A 86 13.50 15.73 3.44
C ASP A 86 12.49 14.72 2.86
N GLY A 87 11.18 15.00 3.00
CA GLY A 87 10.10 14.06 2.67
C GLY A 87 9.14 14.55 1.59
N ASP A 88 8.11 13.74 1.32
CA ASP A 88 7.03 14.06 0.39
C ASP A 88 5.70 13.51 0.95
N TYR A 89 4.61 13.79 0.24
CA TYR A 89 3.29 13.29 0.59
C TYR A 89 2.70 12.44 -0.52
N LEU A 90 2.16 11.29 -0.15
CA LEU A 90 1.19 10.58 -0.96
C LEU A 90 -0.20 10.97 -0.51
N ILE A 91 -1.02 11.40 -1.47
CA ILE A 91 -2.39 11.78 -1.20
C ILE A 91 -3.29 10.69 -1.74
N LEU A 92 -4.10 10.10 -0.89
CA LEU A 92 -5.06 9.07 -1.25
C LEU A 92 -6.47 9.66 -1.15
N ALA A 93 -7.33 9.30 -2.09
CA ALA A 93 -8.74 9.58 -2.06
C ALA A 93 -9.50 8.26 -2.21
N ASP A 94 -10.13 7.82 -1.11
CA ASP A 94 -10.72 6.48 -0.94
C ASP A 94 -9.73 5.36 -1.32
N GLY A 95 -8.50 5.44 -0.80
CA GLY A 95 -7.46 4.43 -1.04
C GLY A 95 -6.74 4.53 -2.39
N MET A 96 -7.13 5.47 -3.28
CA MET A 96 -6.48 5.64 -4.57
C MET A 96 -5.57 6.87 -4.58
N VAL A 97 -4.31 6.69 -5.00
CA VAL A 97 -3.32 7.78 -5.05
C VAL A 97 -3.75 8.86 -6.05
N LEU A 98 -3.69 10.13 -5.65
CA LEU A 98 -3.92 11.27 -6.52
C LEU A 98 -2.66 11.61 -7.34
N ASP A 99 -2.87 12.10 -8.56
CA ASP A 99 -1.78 12.47 -9.46
C ASP A 99 -1.06 13.73 -8.94
N PRO A 100 0.24 13.64 -8.54
CA PRO A 100 0.97 14.75 -7.95
C PRO A 100 1.19 15.89 -8.94
N LEU A 101 1.35 15.62 -10.24
CA LEU A 101 1.49 16.66 -11.26
C LEU A 101 0.20 17.44 -11.43
N GLN A 102 -0.95 16.78 -11.36
CA GLN A 102 -2.24 17.48 -11.45
C GLN A 102 -2.47 18.40 -10.25
N ILE A 103 -2.09 17.97 -9.04
CA ILE A 103 -2.15 18.80 -7.83
C ILE A 103 -1.21 20.02 -7.96
N GLN A 104 0.02 19.81 -8.44
CA GLN A 104 0.99 20.90 -8.67
C GLN A 104 0.53 21.86 -9.78
N ASN A 105 0.01 21.34 -10.90
CA ASN A 105 -0.49 22.16 -12.01
C ASN A 105 -1.67 23.04 -11.58
N TYR A 106 -2.51 22.52 -10.68
CA TYR A 106 -3.60 23.30 -10.11
C TYR A 106 -3.05 24.45 -9.25
N ARG A 107 -2.04 24.21 -8.41
CA ARG A 107 -1.30 25.26 -7.67
C ARG A 107 -0.71 26.33 -8.59
N GLY A 108 -0.11 25.93 -9.71
CA GLY A 108 0.47 26.84 -10.69
C GLY A 108 -0.57 27.72 -11.41
N LYS A 109 -1.78 27.20 -11.63
CA LYS A 109 -2.90 27.96 -12.22
C LYS A 109 -3.56 28.90 -11.21
N ALA A 110 -3.71 28.48 -9.96
CA ALA A 110 -4.25 29.30 -8.88
C ALA A 110 -3.36 30.51 -8.58
N LYS A 111 -2.02 30.37 -8.60
CA LYS A 111 -1.09 31.50 -8.40
C LYS A 111 -1.06 32.52 -9.55
N LYS A 112 -1.40 32.12 -10.78
CA LYS A 112 -1.33 32.98 -11.97
C LYS A 112 -2.56 33.86 -12.14
N LYS A 113 -3.67 33.46 -11.54
CA LYS A 113 -4.82 34.34 -11.37
C LYS A 113 -4.64 35.00 -10.01
N ASN A 114 -4.56 36.32 -9.93
CA ASN A 114 -4.82 37.04 -8.68
C ASN A 114 -6.32 36.90 -8.35
N ASP A 115 -6.82 35.66 -8.30
CA ASP A 115 -8.17 35.38 -7.88
C ASP A 115 -8.10 35.45 -6.35
N ASP A 116 -8.57 36.60 -5.83
CA ASP A 116 -9.14 36.70 -4.49
C ASP A 116 -9.82 35.37 -4.18
N ALA A 117 -9.37 34.75 -3.08
CA ALA A 117 -9.83 33.47 -2.54
C ALA A 117 -11.09 32.96 -3.25
N CYS A 118 -10.91 32.10 -4.26
CA CYS A 118 -12.02 31.28 -4.72
C CYS A 118 -12.63 30.69 -3.44
N PRO A 119 -13.88 31.02 -3.07
CA PRO A 119 -14.45 30.47 -1.87
C PRO A 119 -14.32 28.96 -2.05
N GLY A 120 -13.59 28.32 -1.13
CA GLY A 120 -13.52 26.86 -1.10
C GLY A 120 -14.95 26.40 -1.28
N SER A 121 -15.19 25.52 -2.26
CA SER A 121 -16.57 25.13 -2.53
C SER A 121 -17.17 24.70 -1.19
N ASN A 122 -18.28 25.30 -0.77
CA ASN A 122 -18.98 24.92 0.47
C ASN A 122 -19.49 23.45 0.42
N LEU A 123 -19.17 22.72 -0.64
CA LEU A 123 -19.42 21.31 -0.82
C LEU A 123 -18.28 20.52 -0.15
N PRO A 124 -18.61 19.56 0.73
CA PRO A 124 -17.60 18.67 1.29
C PRO A 124 -16.92 17.87 0.17
N PRO A 125 -15.65 17.46 0.35
CA PRO A 125 -15.01 16.53 -0.57
C PRO A 125 -15.85 15.25 -0.67
N ARG A 126 -16.02 14.74 -1.89
CA ARG A 126 -16.84 13.54 -2.12
C ARG A 126 -16.20 12.27 -1.57
N ARG A 127 -14.87 12.27 -1.44
CA ARG A 127 -14.06 11.13 -0.99
C ARG A 127 -13.28 11.50 0.25
N SER A 128 -12.97 10.50 1.06
CA SER A 128 -12.08 10.69 2.19
C SER A 128 -10.68 10.96 1.67
N ILE A 129 -10.16 12.16 1.95
CA ILE A 129 -8.79 12.54 1.62
C ILE A 129 -7.87 12.13 2.76
N GLU A 130 -6.79 11.47 2.41
CA GLU A 130 -5.76 10.98 3.32
C GLU A 130 -4.41 11.48 2.85
N VAL A 131 -3.60 11.96 3.79
CA VAL A 131 -2.25 12.46 3.53
C VAL A 131 -1.29 11.53 4.23
N ILE A 132 -0.53 10.75 3.46
CA ILE A 132 0.47 9.82 3.96
C ILE A 132 1.84 10.46 3.80
N GLU A 133 2.54 10.60 4.90
CA GLU A 133 3.90 11.12 4.93
C GLU A 133 4.88 10.06 4.43
N VAL A 134 5.77 10.47 3.53
CA VAL A 134 6.80 9.62 2.95
C VAL A 134 8.16 10.19 3.33
N PRO A 135 9.10 9.36 3.80
CA PRO A 135 10.38 9.84 4.32
C PRO A 135 11.35 10.35 3.25
N CYS A 136 10.95 10.35 1.98
CA CYS A 136 11.78 10.73 0.86
C CYS A 136 10.94 11.32 -0.29
N PRO A 137 11.53 12.19 -1.14
CA PRO A 137 10.90 12.60 -2.39
C PRO A 137 10.64 11.39 -3.29
N ILE A 138 9.57 11.46 -4.09
CA ILE A 138 9.24 10.37 -5.03
C ILE A 138 9.26 10.87 -6.49
N PRO A 139 10.44 11.21 -7.06
CA PRO A 139 10.54 11.76 -8.42
C PRO A 139 9.91 10.86 -9.49
N ALA A 140 9.95 9.54 -9.28
CA ALA A 140 9.40 8.56 -10.20
C ALA A 140 7.90 8.77 -10.49
N LEU A 141 7.13 9.33 -9.55
CA LEU A 141 5.69 9.59 -9.72
C LEU A 141 5.38 10.82 -10.58
N LYS A 142 6.39 11.59 -10.98
CA LYS A 142 6.23 12.63 -12.02
C LYS A 142 6.11 12.02 -13.42
N ASP A 143 6.55 10.78 -13.62
CA ASP A 143 6.32 10.05 -14.86
C ASP A 143 4.91 9.46 -14.87
N PRO A 144 4.04 9.80 -15.84
CA PRO A 144 2.65 9.33 -15.86
C PRO A 144 2.51 7.81 -15.94
N HIS A 145 3.42 7.13 -16.63
CA HIS A 145 3.37 5.67 -16.77
C HIS A 145 3.76 5.01 -15.44
N LYS A 146 4.88 5.43 -14.84
CA LYS A 146 5.33 4.93 -13.52
C LYS A 146 4.29 5.20 -12.44
N PHE A 147 3.68 6.38 -12.44
CA PHE A 147 2.60 6.73 -11.54
C PHE A 147 1.42 5.75 -11.65
N ARG A 148 0.99 5.41 -12.86
CA ARG A 148 -0.14 4.49 -13.07
C ARG A 148 0.15 3.09 -12.55
N VAL A 149 1.34 2.57 -12.83
CA VAL A 149 1.76 1.26 -12.33
C VAL A 149 1.77 1.27 -10.80
N PHE A 150 2.34 2.30 -10.19
CA PHE A 150 2.36 2.46 -8.73
C PHE A 150 0.96 2.60 -8.12
N GLN A 151 0.11 3.44 -8.72
CA GLN A 151 -1.27 3.66 -8.27
C GLN A 151 -2.06 2.35 -8.27
N ARG A 152 -1.94 1.55 -9.35
CA ARG A 152 -2.56 0.24 -9.44
C ARG A 152 -2.04 -0.71 -8.36
N PHE A 153 -0.72 -0.75 -8.18
CA PHE A 153 -0.08 -1.60 -7.19
C PHE A 153 -0.55 -1.28 -5.77
N LEU A 154 -0.64 0.01 -5.41
CA LEU A 154 -1.12 0.42 -4.09
C LEU A 154 -2.63 0.19 -3.91
N TRP A 155 -3.43 0.40 -4.95
CA TRP A 155 -4.86 0.09 -4.88
C TRP A 155 -5.08 -1.41 -4.62
N LEU A 156 -4.34 -2.29 -5.30
CA LEU A 156 -4.40 -3.74 -5.05
C LEU A 156 -3.99 -4.09 -3.62
N ALA A 157 -2.95 -3.44 -3.08
CA ALA A 157 -2.55 -3.60 -1.69
C ALA A 157 -3.68 -3.19 -0.73
N THR A 158 -4.37 -2.08 -1.01
CA THR A 158 -5.51 -1.63 -0.22
C THR A 158 -6.64 -2.67 -0.22
N GLN A 159 -6.95 -3.26 -1.38
CA GLN A 159 -7.95 -4.34 -1.46
C GLN A 159 -7.52 -5.60 -0.71
N HIS A 160 -6.25 -6.00 -0.83
CA HIS A 160 -5.70 -7.12 -0.08
C HIS A 160 -5.83 -6.89 1.43
N PHE A 161 -5.45 -5.68 1.90
CA PHE A 161 -5.54 -5.34 3.30
C PHE A 161 -6.98 -5.39 3.82
N ASN A 162 -7.91 -4.77 3.10
CA ASN A 162 -9.33 -4.79 3.47
C ASN A 162 -9.87 -6.22 3.50
N SER A 163 -9.60 -7.02 2.46
CA SER A 163 -10.03 -8.42 2.40
C SER A 163 -9.48 -9.24 3.56
N CYS A 164 -8.19 -9.12 3.89
CA CYS A 164 -7.60 -9.87 5.00
C CYS A 164 -8.19 -9.49 6.36
N PHE A 165 -8.49 -8.21 6.58
CA PHE A 165 -9.19 -7.77 7.78
C PHE A 165 -10.65 -8.24 7.80
N ASP A 166 -11.36 -8.19 6.68
CA ASP A 166 -12.79 -8.55 6.61
C ASP A 166 -13.02 -10.05 6.76
N HIS A 167 -12.10 -10.88 6.27
CA HIS A 167 -12.10 -12.33 6.46
C HIS A 167 -11.43 -12.78 7.76
N ASN A 168 -11.04 -11.85 8.64
CA ASN A 168 -10.34 -12.13 9.90
C ASN A 168 -9.04 -12.93 9.74
N ILE A 169 -8.38 -12.86 8.57
CA ILE A 169 -7.02 -13.35 8.37
C ILE A 169 -6.08 -12.56 9.28
N TRP A 170 -6.29 -11.25 9.38
CA TRP A 170 -5.64 -10.38 10.36
C TRP A 170 -6.68 -9.91 11.38
N LYS A 171 -6.32 -9.94 12.67
CA LYS A 171 -7.23 -9.59 13.76
C LYS A 171 -7.34 -8.07 13.90
N LYS A 172 -8.58 -7.56 14.02
CA LYS A 172 -8.92 -6.13 14.12
C LYS A 172 -8.76 -5.54 15.54
N ASP A 173 -8.96 -6.34 16.59
CA ASP A 173 -9.03 -5.86 17.99
C ASP A 173 -8.05 -6.60 18.89
N GLY A 174 -7.06 -5.89 19.47
CA GLY A 174 -6.39 -6.13 20.77
C GLY A 174 -5.76 -7.49 21.09
N GLY A 175 -6.03 -8.53 20.31
CA GLY A 175 -5.31 -9.78 20.34
C GLY A 175 -4.02 -9.57 19.58
N ASP A 176 -2.90 -9.75 20.27
CA ASP A 176 -1.56 -9.64 19.72
C ASP A 176 -1.52 -10.27 18.32
N PRO A 177 -1.40 -9.49 17.23
CA PRO A 177 -1.29 -10.00 15.86
C PRO A 177 -0.13 -11.00 15.70
N SER A 178 0.84 -10.95 16.62
CA SER A 178 1.95 -11.89 16.67
C SER A 178 1.62 -13.24 17.35
N THR A 179 0.43 -13.43 17.93
CA THR A 179 0.01 -14.74 18.52
C THR A 179 -0.65 -15.71 17.55
N GLY A 180 -0.94 -15.29 16.31
CA GLY A 180 -1.21 -16.24 15.24
C GLY A 180 0.09 -16.94 14.86
N GLY A 181 0.32 -18.17 15.32
CA GLY A 181 1.55 -18.93 15.02
C GLY A 181 1.90 -18.96 13.52
N ASP A 182 0.88 -18.86 12.67
CA ASP A 182 0.99 -18.83 11.22
C ASP A 182 1.64 -17.56 10.67
N LEU A 183 1.34 -16.37 11.21
CA LEU A 183 1.92 -15.10 10.72
C LEU A 183 3.42 -14.99 11.05
N ARG A 184 3.83 -15.38 12.26
CA ARG A 184 5.25 -15.46 12.63
C ARG A 184 6.01 -16.48 11.77
N ALA A 185 5.39 -17.64 11.52
CA ALA A 185 5.98 -18.65 10.66
C ALA A 185 6.15 -18.14 9.23
N ASP A 186 5.18 -17.41 8.70
CA ASP A 186 5.24 -16.80 7.38
C ASP A 186 6.28 -15.68 7.29
N LEU A 187 6.37 -14.81 8.30
CA LEU A 187 7.43 -13.79 8.37
C LEU A 187 8.83 -14.42 8.41
N LYS A 188 9.00 -15.54 9.13
CA LYS A 188 10.26 -16.29 9.13
C LYS A 188 10.63 -16.77 7.73
N LYS A 189 9.65 -17.19 6.92
CA LYS A 189 9.88 -17.61 5.53
C LYS A 189 10.29 -16.43 4.64
N LEU A 190 9.63 -15.28 4.78
CA LEU A 190 10.01 -14.04 4.09
C LEU A 190 11.44 -13.61 4.45
N SER A 191 11.77 -13.64 5.75
CA SER A 191 13.10 -13.32 6.26
C SER A 191 14.17 -14.29 5.75
N ASN A 192 13.85 -15.59 5.69
CA ASN A 192 14.76 -16.61 5.15
C ASN A 192 15.05 -16.37 3.66
N LEU A 193 14.03 -16.04 2.85
CA LEU A 193 14.22 -15.69 1.44
C LEU A 193 15.20 -14.51 1.32
N HIS A 194 14.93 -13.42 2.05
CA HIS A 194 15.79 -12.24 2.07
C HIS A 194 17.22 -12.61 2.42
N ASN A 195 17.44 -13.27 3.57
CA ASN A 195 18.78 -13.59 4.07
C ASN A 195 19.56 -14.49 3.11
N MET A 196 18.92 -15.50 2.50
CA MET A 196 19.60 -16.35 1.52
C MET A 196 20.05 -15.57 0.28
N LEU A 197 19.25 -14.61 -0.19
CA LEU A 197 19.59 -13.78 -1.35
C LEU A 197 20.65 -12.72 -1.00
N VAL A 198 20.62 -12.14 0.20
CA VAL A 198 21.67 -11.24 0.69
C VAL A 198 23.00 -11.99 0.80
N ASP A 199 23.01 -13.15 1.46
CA ASP A 199 24.20 -13.99 1.59
C ASP A 199 24.74 -14.38 0.21
N ALA A 200 23.88 -14.75 -0.74
CA ALA A 200 24.30 -15.09 -2.10
C ALA A 200 24.92 -13.90 -2.87
N CYS A 201 24.52 -12.67 -2.54
CA CYS A 201 25.11 -11.46 -3.10
C CYS A 201 26.47 -11.12 -2.47
N GLN A 202 26.61 -11.31 -1.15
CA GLN A 202 27.84 -11.06 -0.41
C GLN A 202 28.92 -12.13 -0.62
N HIS A 203 28.49 -13.38 -0.88
CA HIS A 203 29.35 -14.57 -0.97
C HIS A 203 29.13 -15.31 -2.29
N PRO A 204 29.73 -14.84 -3.42
CA PRO A 204 29.54 -15.43 -4.74
C PRO A 204 29.85 -16.93 -4.82
N GLU A 205 30.78 -17.42 -4.00
CA GLU A 205 31.15 -18.83 -3.89
C GLU A 205 30.03 -19.71 -3.32
N ARG A 206 29.14 -19.15 -2.50
CA ARG A 206 27.99 -19.86 -1.90
C ARG A 206 26.73 -19.78 -2.77
N ARG A 207 26.78 -19.00 -3.85
CA ARG A 207 25.65 -18.68 -4.73
C ARG A 207 24.93 -19.91 -5.29
N GLY A 208 25.70 -20.87 -5.81
CA GLY A 208 25.17 -22.09 -6.42
C GLY A 208 24.32 -22.96 -5.48
N VAL A 209 24.44 -22.74 -4.17
CA VAL A 209 23.65 -23.42 -3.14
C VAL A 209 22.52 -22.53 -2.61
N LEU A 210 22.78 -21.24 -2.41
CA LEU A 210 21.84 -20.32 -1.77
C LEU A 210 20.70 -19.87 -2.71
N GLU A 211 20.99 -19.57 -3.99
CA GLU A 211 19.97 -19.13 -4.93
C GLU A 211 18.89 -20.20 -5.18
N PRO A 212 19.22 -21.49 -5.44
CA PRO A 212 18.20 -22.53 -5.58
C PRO A 212 17.37 -22.73 -4.31
N LYS A 213 18.01 -22.68 -3.12
CA LYS A 213 17.30 -22.77 -1.84
C LYS A 213 16.33 -21.61 -1.64
N ALA A 214 16.75 -20.38 -1.97
CA ALA A 214 15.89 -19.22 -1.95
C ALA A 214 14.68 -19.42 -2.88
N PHE A 215 14.90 -19.86 -4.12
CA PHE A 215 13.84 -20.08 -5.09
C PHE A 215 12.85 -21.17 -4.70
N ASN A 216 13.29 -22.22 -4.00
CA ASN A 216 12.41 -23.25 -3.47
C ASN A 216 11.41 -22.72 -2.42
N THR A 217 11.67 -21.55 -1.81
CA THR A 217 10.74 -20.92 -0.86
C THR A 217 9.69 -20.03 -1.52
N LEU A 218 9.84 -19.72 -2.82
CA LEU A 218 8.99 -18.72 -3.50
C LEU A 218 7.51 -19.10 -3.56
N GLN A 219 7.18 -20.39 -3.66
CA GLN A 219 5.77 -20.82 -3.63
C GLN A 219 5.09 -20.38 -2.34
N VAL A 220 5.77 -20.53 -1.20
CA VAL A 220 5.21 -20.16 0.10
C VAL A 220 5.19 -18.65 0.27
N VAL A 221 6.24 -17.97 -0.21
CA VAL A 221 6.31 -16.50 -0.22
C VAL A 221 5.24 -15.88 -1.11
N ALA A 222 4.86 -16.49 -2.24
CA ALA A 222 3.78 -16.01 -3.11
C ALA A 222 2.39 -16.24 -2.50
N ASN A 223 2.22 -17.32 -1.74
CA ASN A 223 0.91 -17.73 -1.21
C ASN A 223 0.60 -17.21 0.20
N THR A 224 1.57 -16.65 0.93
CA THR A 224 1.30 -16.09 2.27
C THR A 224 0.40 -14.86 2.21
N ASN A 225 -0.50 -14.73 3.18
CA ASN A 225 -1.31 -13.52 3.39
C ASN A 225 -0.66 -12.55 4.37
N HIS A 226 0.66 -12.63 4.59
CA HIS A 226 1.32 -11.74 5.54
C HIS A 226 1.30 -10.29 5.04
N HIS A 227 0.95 -9.31 5.87
CA HIS A 227 0.87 -7.89 5.48
C HIS A 227 2.22 -7.28 5.06
N ARG A 228 3.33 -7.94 5.42
CA ARG A 228 4.71 -7.63 4.98
C ARG A 228 5.14 -8.28 3.67
N GLN A 229 4.35 -9.20 3.09
CA GLN A 229 4.72 -9.97 1.91
C GLN A 229 5.25 -9.07 0.77
N MET A 230 4.44 -8.12 0.32
CA MET A 230 4.77 -7.26 -0.81
C MET A 230 5.87 -6.24 -0.46
N PRO A 231 5.84 -5.54 0.69
CA PRO A 231 6.96 -4.70 1.11
C PRO A 231 8.30 -5.45 1.14
N ASP A 232 8.34 -6.68 1.68
CA ASP A 232 9.57 -7.46 1.79
C ASP A 232 10.04 -7.98 0.41
N ILE A 233 9.12 -8.37 -0.49
CA ILE A 233 9.47 -8.67 -1.89
C ILE A 233 10.10 -7.44 -2.56
N LEU A 234 9.51 -6.24 -2.41
CA LEU A 234 10.08 -5.02 -2.98
C LEU A 234 11.46 -4.69 -2.39
N ALA A 235 11.65 -4.92 -1.08
CA ALA A 235 12.95 -4.75 -0.43
C ALA A 235 14.02 -5.69 -0.99
N VAL A 236 13.67 -6.96 -1.24
CA VAL A 236 14.55 -7.92 -1.92
C VAL A 236 14.88 -7.45 -3.34
N LEU A 237 13.90 -7.01 -4.12
CA LEU A 237 14.14 -6.51 -5.48
C LEU A 237 15.04 -5.28 -5.49
N LEU A 238 14.86 -4.37 -4.54
CA LEU A 238 15.73 -3.20 -4.35
C LEU A 238 17.16 -3.61 -3.99
N LEU A 239 17.33 -4.60 -3.11
CA LEU A 239 18.64 -5.11 -2.72
C LEU A 239 19.38 -5.72 -3.92
N LEU A 240 18.70 -6.52 -4.73
CA LEU A 240 19.26 -7.11 -5.93
C LEU A 240 19.65 -6.04 -6.96
N GLU A 241 18.81 -5.02 -7.13
CA GLU A 241 19.09 -3.86 -8.00
C GLU A 241 20.34 -3.09 -7.53
N ARG A 242 20.45 -2.82 -6.22
CA ARG A 242 21.62 -2.15 -5.61
C ARG A 242 22.89 -2.99 -5.71
N SER A 243 22.76 -4.31 -5.68
CA SER A 243 23.89 -5.25 -5.79
C SER A 243 24.30 -5.51 -7.24
N GLY A 244 23.67 -4.84 -8.23
CA GLY A 244 23.95 -5.06 -9.65
C GLY A 244 23.51 -6.43 -10.17
N ARG A 245 22.65 -7.15 -9.44
CA ARG A 245 22.17 -8.49 -9.77
C ARG A 245 20.84 -8.45 -10.52
N SER A 246 20.83 -7.71 -11.64
CA SER A 246 19.63 -7.57 -12.48
C SER A 246 19.17 -8.91 -13.06
N ASP A 247 20.09 -9.85 -13.27
CA ASP A 247 19.83 -11.25 -13.66
C ASP A 247 18.94 -11.96 -12.63
N LEU A 248 19.34 -11.89 -11.36
CA LEU A 248 18.66 -12.55 -10.25
C LEU A 248 17.32 -11.87 -9.97
N LYS A 249 17.28 -10.54 -10.04
CA LYS A 249 16.05 -9.75 -9.95
C LYS A 249 15.04 -10.18 -11.01
N ALA A 250 15.45 -10.25 -12.28
CA ALA A 250 14.57 -10.68 -13.37
C ALA A 250 14.08 -12.12 -13.18
N SER A 251 14.96 -13.04 -12.76
CA SER A 251 14.58 -14.43 -12.47
C SER A 251 13.57 -14.53 -11.32
N LEU A 252 13.78 -13.78 -10.24
CA LEU A 252 12.87 -13.71 -9.10
C LEU A 252 11.49 -13.20 -9.51
N VAL A 253 11.43 -12.07 -10.24
CA VAL A 253 10.17 -11.49 -10.71
C VAL A 253 9.43 -12.46 -11.63
N GLN A 254 10.11 -13.04 -12.62
CA GLN A 254 9.49 -13.99 -13.54
C GLN A 254 8.89 -15.19 -12.81
N ARG A 255 9.62 -15.75 -11.84
CA ARG A 255 9.12 -16.89 -11.05
C ARG A 255 7.90 -16.50 -10.20
N LEU A 256 7.93 -15.33 -9.55
CA LEU A 256 6.79 -14.83 -8.79
C LEU A 256 5.56 -14.59 -9.68
N SER A 257 5.74 -14.05 -10.88
CA SER A 257 4.65 -13.90 -11.85
C SER A 257 4.10 -15.25 -12.33
N ASN A 258 4.96 -16.23 -12.63
CA ASN A 258 4.50 -17.58 -12.99
C ASN A 258 3.71 -18.23 -11.84
N LEU A 259 4.13 -18.03 -10.59
CA LEU A 259 3.41 -18.52 -9.42
C LEU A 259 2.05 -17.83 -9.26
N ALA A 260 1.96 -16.54 -9.61
CA ALA A 260 0.72 -15.77 -9.58
C ALA A 260 -0.35 -16.36 -10.52
N GLU A 261 0.04 -16.99 -11.63
CA GLU A 261 -0.90 -17.64 -12.56
C GLU A 261 -1.72 -18.76 -11.91
N SER A 262 -1.14 -19.42 -10.90
CA SER A 262 -1.80 -20.49 -10.12
C SER A 262 -2.73 -19.98 -9.02
N MET A 263 -2.72 -18.67 -8.74
CA MET A 263 -3.57 -18.05 -7.72
C MET A 263 -4.98 -17.77 -8.25
N GLU A 264 -5.95 -17.66 -7.34
CA GLU A 264 -7.32 -17.29 -7.68
C GLU A 264 -7.38 -15.99 -8.48
N LEU A 265 -8.28 -15.93 -9.47
CA LEU A 265 -8.35 -14.81 -10.42
C LEU A 265 -8.64 -13.47 -9.74
N ASN A 266 -9.40 -13.50 -8.64
CA ASN A 266 -9.81 -12.32 -7.89
C ASN A 266 -8.87 -11.98 -6.73
N ASP A 267 -7.80 -12.76 -6.50
CA ASP A 267 -6.82 -12.46 -5.48
C ASP A 267 -6.02 -11.19 -5.87
N PRO A 268 -6.05 -10.11 -5.08
CA PRO A 268 -5.30 -8.90 -5.41
C PRO A 268 -3.79 -9.15 -5.53
N ARG A 269 -3.25 -10.11 -4.77
CA ARG A 269 -1.83 -10.45 -4.77
C ARG A 269 -1.37 -10.99 -6.11
N ARG A 270 -2.22 -11.75 -6.81
CA ARG A 270 -1.92 -12.24 -8.17
C ARG A 270 -1.50 -11.10 -9.08
N ARG A 271 -2.33 -10.06 -9.15
CA ARG A 271 -2.07 -8.89 -9.98
C ARG A 271 -0.90 -8.06 -9.47
N MET A 272 -0.65 -8.03 -8.16
CA MET A 272 0.53 -7.37 -7.61
C MET A 272 1.81 -8.06 -8.07
N LEU A 273 1.89 -9.40 -7.95
CA LEU A 273 3.03 -10.19 -8.42
C LEU A 273 3.25 -10.04 -9.93
N ASP A 274 2.18 -10.01 -10.73
CA ASP A 274 2.28 -9.75 -12.18
C ASP A 274 2.82 -8.34 -12.48
N THR A 275 2.40 -7.35 -11.68
CA THR A 275 2.79 -5.94 -11.86
C THR A 275 4.27 -5.70 -11.58
N LEU A 276 4.94 -6.57 -10.80
CA LEU A 276 6.37 -6.45 -10.47
C LEU A 276 7.27 -6.31 -11.71
N ASN A 277 6.90 -6.91 -12.85
CA ASN A 277 7.64 -6.78 -14.12
C ASN A 277 7.71 -5.35 -14.65
N SER A 278 6.71 -4.53 -14.32
CA SER A 278 6.57 -3.16 -14.81
C SER A 278 6.77 -2.10 -13.72
N LEU A 279 6.90 -2.53 -12.46
CA LEU A 279 7.05 -1.64 -11.32
C LEU A 279 8.42 -0.96 -11.37
N PRO A 280 8.50 0.38 -11.27
CA PRO A 280 9.76 1.08 -11.32
C PRO A 280 10.49 0.91 -9.98
N ILE A 281 11.44 -0.02 -9.91
CA ILE A 281 12.36 -0.15 -8.78
C ILE A 281 13.58 0.72 -9.05
N ASP A 282 13.60 1.92 -8.47
CA ASP A 282 14.75 2.81 -8.50
C ASP A 282 15.82 2.40 -7.48
N LYS A 283 17.08 2.72 -7.75
CA LYS A 283 18.21 2.39 -6.85
C LYS A 283 18.13 3.13 -5.51
N ASP A 284 17.54 4.31 -5.49
CA ASP A 284 17.36 5.08 -4.25
C ASP A 284 16.29 4.45 -3.35
N GLY A 285 15.41 3.62 -3.92
CA GLY A 285 14.37 2.89 -3.21
C GLY A 285 13.19 3.76 -2.82
N HIS A 286 13.04 4.95 -3.43
CA HIS A 286 12.00 5.90 -3.07
C HIS A 286 10.60 5.31 -3.23
N LEU A 287 10.36 4.58 -4.33
CA LEU A 287 9.05 3.98 -4.58
C LEU A 287 8.74 2.80 -3.65
N PRO A 288 9.66 1.83 -3.42
CA PRO A 288 9.51 0.82 -2.37
C PRO A 288 9.24 1.40 -0.98
N LEU A 289 9.96 2.46 -0.58
CA LEU A 289 9.77 3.12 0.71
C LEU A 289 8.41 3.80 0.82
N ALA A 290 7.97 4.47 -0.25
CA ALA A 290 6.65 5.09 -0.32
C ALA A 290 5.53 4.05 -0.20
N PHE A 291 5.67 2.92 -0.89
CA PHE A 291 4.74 1.80 -0.79
C PHE A 291 4.66 1.25 0.63
N ASP A 292 5.80 0.97 1.26
CA ASP A 292 5.91 0.46 2.64
C ASP A 292 5.32 1.46 3.64
N SER A 293 5.49 2.78 3.44
CA SER A 293 4.82 3.81 4.24
C SER A 293 3.30 3.79 4.09
N CYS A 294 2.77 3.53 2.90
CA CYS A 294 1.33 3.35 2.74
C CYS A 294 0.82 2.06 3.40
N CYS A 295 1.56 0.95 3.30
CA CYS A 295 1.19 -0.28 3.99
C CYS A 295 1.18 -0.12 5.51
N ARG A 296 2.14 0.63 6.08
CA ARG A 296 2.14 1.02 7.50
C ARG A 296 0.88 1.77 7.88
N ASP A 297 0.49 2.74 7.07
CA ASP A 297 -0.69 3.55 7.34
C ASP A 297 -1.98 2.73 7.24
N LEU A 298 -2.13 1.91 6.20
CA LEU A 298 -3.25 0.97 6.03
C LEU A 298 -3.38 0.01 7.23
N TRP A 299 -2.25 -0.48 7.76
CA TRP A 299 -2.22 -1.29 8.97
C TRP A 299 -2.67 -0.49 10.19
N ARG A 300 -2.04 0.66 10.45
CA ARG A 300 -2.28 1.53 11.61
C ARG A 300 -3.74 1.94 11.76
N ARG A 301 -4.44 2.22 10.66
CA ARG A 301 -5.87 2.58 10.68
C ARG A 301 -6.77 1.59 11.39
N ARG A 302 -6.36 0.33 11.51
CA ARG A 302 -7.15 -0.70 12.20
C ARG A 302 -6.94 -0.72 13.72
N PHE A 303 -5.95 0.00 14.26
CA PHE A 303 -5.56 -0.04 15.68
C PHE A 303 -6.13 1.11 16.55
N ARG A 304 -7.20 1.79 16.11
CA ARG A 304 -7.97 2.80 16.88
C ARG A 304 -7.14 3.77 17.75
N GLY A 305 -5.97 4.20 17.27
CA GLY A 305 -5.13 5.20 17.95
C GLY A 305 -4.02 4.64 18.85
N ASP A 306 -3.81 3.32 18.93
CA ASP A 306 -2.59 2.76 19.53
C ASP A 306 -1.46 2.70 18.50
N ASP A 307 -0.84 3.86 18.27
CA ASP A 307 0.23 4.01 17.27
C ASP A 307 1.46 3.16 17.59
N LEU A 308 1.76 2.95 18.88
CA LEU A 308 2.91 2.14 19.30
C LEU A 308 2.65 0.67 18.96
N MET A 309 1.48 0.15 19.31
CA MET A 309 1.10 -1.21 18.96
C MET A 309 1.01 -1.41 17.45
N ALA A 310 0.44 -0.44 16.72
CA ALA A 310 0.40 -0.48 15.26
C ALA A 310 1.81 -0.57 14.65
N CYS A 311 2.75 0.24 15.13
CA CYS A 311 4.14 0.18 14.65
C CYS A 311 4.79 -1.16 14.99
N TYR A 312 4.67 -1.61 16.25
CA TYR A 312 5.27 -2.87 16.69
C TYR A 312 4.75 -4.08 15.91
N THR A 313 3.42 -4.20 15.80
CA THR A 313 2.75 -5.32 15.14
C THR A 313 2.90 -5.31 13.63
N TYR A 314 3.14 -4.14 13.04
CA TYR A 314 3.46 -4.04 11.63
C TYR A 314 4.81 -4.71 11.32
N TYR A 315 5.84 -4.42 12.12
CA TYR A 315 7.17 -4.99 11.88
C TYR A 315 7.33 -6.41 12.42
N GLN A 316 6.49 -6.82 13.38
CA GLN A 316 6.57 -8.12 14.06
C GLN A 316 8.01 -8.46 14.50
N ALA A 317 8.82 -7.44 14.81
CA ALA A 317 10.10 -7.67 15.44
C ALA A 317 9.82 -8.34 16.79
N PRO A 318 10.47 -9.46 17.14
CA PRO A 318 10.39 -9.94 18.50
C PRO A 318 10.86 -8.79 19.40
N PHE A 319 10.08 -8.46 20.44
CA PHE A 319 10.70 -7.85 21.60
C PHE A 319 11.87 -8.76 21.99
N PRO A 320 13.12 -8.25 22.14
CA PRO A 320 13.99 -8.91 23.10
C PRO A 320 13.17 -8.96 24.38
N GLU A 321 13.10 -10.09 25.08
CA GLU A 321 12.36 -10.22 26.34
C GLU A 321 12.74 -9.06 27.28
N ALA A 322 12.03 -7.95 27.16
CA ALA A 322 12.13 -6.82 28.03
C ALA A 322 11.36 -7.31 29.24
N LEU A 323 12.14 -7.89 30.16
CA LEU A 323 11.89 -7.93 31.60
C LEU A 323 10.50 -7.41 31.88
N ARG A 324 9.52 -8.33 31.99
CA ARG A 324 8.25 -7.99 32.62
C ARG A 324 8.64 -7.19 33.87
N PRO A 325 8.22 -5.92 34.04
CA PRO A 325 8.35 -5.32 35.36
C PRO A 325 7.69 -6.32 36.31
N PRO A 326 8.38 -6.71 37.40
CA PRO A 326 7.88 -7.76 38.27
C PRO A 326 6.44 -7.40 38.58
N SER A 327 5.54 -8.31 38.21
CA SER A 327 4.12 -8.22 38.49
C SER A 327 3.98 -7.77 39.94
N ILE A 328 3.47 -6.56 40.16
CA ILE A 328 2.91 -6.23 41.46
C ILE A 328 1.75 -7.19 41.59
N ILE A 329 2.00 -8.31 42.26
CA ILE A 329 0.98 -9.20 42.75
C ILE A 329 0.22 -8.33 43.75
N CYS A 330 -0.84 -7.67 43.29
CA CYS A 330 -1.90 -7.19 44.16
C CYS A 330 -2.62 -8.44 44.68
N SER A 331 -1.98 -9.13 45.62
CA SER A 331 -2.66 -10.08 46.48
C SER A 331 -3.67 -9.26 47.29
N LYS A 332 -4.95 -9.40 46.95
CA LYS A 332 -6.02 -9.17 47.91
C LYS A 332 -5.77 -10.12 49.07
N LYS A 333 -5.07 -9.65 50.11
CA LYS A 333 -5.13 -10.26 51.44
C LYS A 333 -6.23 -9.55 52.20
N SER A 334 -7.31 -10.29 52.40
CA SER A 334 -8.29 -10.03 53.43
C SER A 334 -7.63 -10.08 54.82
N GLN A 335 -8.12 -9.21 55.70
CA GLN A 335 -8.06 -9.22 57.16
C GLN A 335 -6.79 -8.67 57.85
N GLY A 336 -7.05 -7.68 58.71
CA GLY A 336 -6.56 -7.67 60.09
C GLY A 336 -5.20 -7.03 60.35
N GLU A 337 -5.25 -5.87 61.00
CA GLU A 337 -4.35 -5.46 62.10
C GLU A 337 -2.85 -5.22 61.81
N THR A 338 -2.48 -3.94 61.98
CA THR A 338 -1.22 -3.43 62.56
C THR A 338 0.06 -4.27 62.48
N SER A 339 1.08 -3.78 61.76
CA SER A 339 2.42 -3.51 62.33
C SER A 339 3.44 -3.07 61.26
N ILE A 340 4.05 -1.91 61.51
CA ILE A 340 5.37 -1.40 61.14
C ILE A 340 6.22 -2.27 60.18
N ALA A 341 6.43 -1.80 58.95
CA ALA A 341 7.42 -2.37 58.03
C ALA A 341 8.78 -1.69 58.19
N SER A 342 9.76 -2.43 58.72
CA SER A 342 11.19 -2.08 58.65
C SER A 342 11.76 -2.51 57.29
N CYS A 343 12.59 -1.66 56.71
CA CYS A 343 13.20 -1.84 55.39
C CYS A 343 14.64 -2.33 55.56
N THR A 344 14.96 -3.54 55.12
CA THR A 344 16.36 -3.99 55.01
C THR A 344 16.67 -4.40 53.57
N LYS A 345 17.61 -3.66 52.97
CA LYS A 345 18.29 -3.99 51.72
C LYS A 345 19.17 -5.23 51.93
N SER A 346 19.07 -6.22 51.06
CA SER A 346 20.10 -7.24 50.88
C SER A 346 20.75 -7.07 49.51
N THR A 347 22.04 -6.76 49.54
CA THR A 347 22.94 -6.63 48.39
C THR A 347 23.53 -7.99 48.01
N ARG A 348 23.49 -8.29 46.71
CA ARG A 348 24.42 -9.08 45.87
C ARG A 348 25.14 -10.32 46.46
N GLY A 349 25.08 -11.40 45.67
CA GLY A 349 26.14 -12.41 45.60
C GLY A 349 25.89 -13.40 44.46
N SER A 350 26.64 -13.27 43.35
CA SER A 350 26.90 -14.32 42.35
C SER A 350 27.84 -15.40 42.96
N PRO A 351 28.16 -16.56 42.33
CA PRO A 351 28.30 -16.84 40.89
C PRO A 351 27.02 -17.31 40.20
#